data_AF-A0A2S8ZDR8-F1
#
_entry.id   AF-A0A2S8ZDR8-F1
#
_cell.length_a   1.000
_cell.length_b   1.000
_cell.length_c   1.000
_cell.angle_alpha   90.00
_cell.angle_beta   90.00
_cell.angle_gamma   90.00
#
_symmetry.space_group_name_H-M   'P 1'
#
loop_
_entity.id
_entity.type
_entity.pdbx_description
1 polymer ?
#
loop_
_entity_poly.entity_id
_entity_poly.type
_entity_poly.pdbx_seq_one_letter_code
_entity_poly.pdbx_strand_id
1 'polypeptide(L)'
;MTSQPSLRTSSGGIWLLMASLFAMLSLALLIAIVVNGGPAASVALVTATLVVGLLIAMEVVRRVVGEGPPRLRALAGCFLSMALIALAGMVVCVMIVWIPVTR
;
A
#
# COMPACT_ATOMS: atom_id res chain seq x y z
N MET A 1 -6.34 17.79 36.73
CA MET A 1 -6.19 17.67 35.26
C MET A 1 -6.59 16.25 34.87
N THR A 2 -7.85 16.05 34.51
CA THR A 2 -8.37 14.74 34.09
C THR A 2 -7.95 14.52 32.64
N SER A 3 -7.06 13.56 32.39
CA SER A 3 -6.63 13.21 31.04
C SER A 3 -7.85 12.80 30.21
N GLN A 4 -8.14 13.55 29.15
CA GLN A 4 -9.29 13.35 28.29
C GLN A 4 -9.17 12.00 27.55
N PRO A 5 -10.10 11.04 27.76
CA PRO A 5 -10.00 9.71 27.16
C PRO A 5 -10.02 9.71 25.63
N SER A 6 -10.55 10.76 25.00
CA SER A 6 -10.59 10.90 23.54
C SER A 6 -9.21 11.06 22.88
N LEU A 7 -8.14 11.37 23.64
CA LEU A 7 -6.77 11.41 23.13
C LEU A 7 -6.06 10.05 23.17
N ARG A 8 -6.61 9.04 23.87
CA ARG A 8 -5.98 7.71 23.99
C ARG A 8 -6.39 6.74 22.89
N THR A 9 -7.54 6.96 22.24
CA THR A 9 -8.08 6.01 21.27
C THR A 9 -7.95 6.57 19.85
N SER A 10 -6.72 6.58 19.31
CA SER A 10 -6.58 6.66 17.86
C SER A 10 -7.19 5.39 17.26
N SER A 11 -8.38 5.52 16.66
CA SER A 11 -9.19 4.40 16.15
C SER A 11 -8.52 3.59 15.04
N GLY A 12 -7.31 3.96 14.61
CA GLY A 12 -6.63 3.36 13.47
C GLY A 12 -7.33 3.62 12.13
N GLY A 13 -8.47 4.33 12.11
CA GLY A 13 -9.21 4.63 10.88
C GLY A 13 -8.40 5.50 9.91
N ILE A 14 -7.59 6.42 10.44
CA ILE A 14 -6.74 7.29 9.62
C ILE A 14 -5.69 6.50 8.84
N TRP A 15 -5.19 5.39 9.39
CA TRP A 15 -4.23 4.52 8.71
C TRP A 15 -4.86 3.84 7.49
N LEU A 16 -6.10 3.36 7.62
CA LEU A 16 -6.83 2.80 6.48
C LEU A 16 -7.19 3.84 5.44
N LEU A 17 -7.57 5.04 5.87
CA LEU A 17 -7.89 6.12 4.93
C LEU A 17 -6.65 6.50 4.09
N MET A 18 -5.50 6.65 4.75
CA MET A 18 -4.23 6.91 4.05
C MET A 18 -3.78 5.75 3.18
N ALA A 19 -3.90 4.50 3.67
CA ALA A 19 -3.61 3.31 2.88
C ALA A 19 -4.52 3.19 1.65
N SER A 20 -5.80 3.50 1.79
CA SER A 20 -6.77 3.44 0.69
C SER A 20 -6.46 4.50 -0.37
N LEU A 21 -6.17 5.74 0.05
CA LEU A 21 -5.77 6.81 -0.87
C LEU A 21 -4.46 6.46 -1.60
N PHE A 22 -3.46 5.99 -0.86
CA PHE A 22 -2.19 5.55 -1.44
C PHE A 22 -2.37 4.41 -2.44
N ALA A 23 -3.16 3.39 -2.07
CA ALA A 23 -3.46 2.25 -2.93
C ALA A 23 -4.20 2.70 -4.19
N MET A 24 -5.18 3.59 -4.06
CA MET A 24 -5.95 4.12 -5.20
C MET A 24 -5.04 4.84 -6.21
N LEU A 25 -4.17 5.74 -5.73
CA LEU A 25 -3.24 6.47 -6.60
C LEU A 25 -2.22 5.52 -7.24
N SER A 26 -1.65 4.60 -6.46
CA SER A 26 -0.67 3.63 -6.96
C SER A 26 -1.28 2.67 -7.98
N LEU A 27 -2.50 2.18 -7.72
CA LEU A 27 -3.21 1.29 -8.62
C LEU A 27 -3.58 1.98 -9.92
N ALA A 28 -3.99 3.25 -9.90
CA ALA A 28 -4.28 3.98 -11.13
C ALA A 28 -3.08 3.98 -12.09
N LEU A 29 -1.87 4.22 -11.55
CA LEU A 29 -0.63 4.19 -12.32
C LEU A 29 -0.29 2.78 -12.81
N LEU A 30 -0.37 1.77 -11.94
CA LEU A 30 -0.07 0.38 -12.30
C LEU A 30 -1.04 -0.16 -13.34
N ILE A 31 -2.33 0.15 -13.22
CA ILE A 31 -3.35 -0.22 -14.20
C ILE A 31 -3.06 0.45 -15.54
N ALA A 32 -2.65 1.72 -15.55
CA ALA A 32 -2.25 2.38 -16.79
C ALA A 32 -1.08 1.66 -17.47
N ILE A 33 -0.09 1.18 -16.71
CA ILE A 33 1.03 0.38 -17.26
C ILE A 33 0.52 -0.95 -17.82
N VAL A 34 -0.37 -1.65 -17.10
CA VAL A 34 -0.94 -2.93 -17.56
C VAL A 34 -1.74 -2.76 -18.85
N VAL A 35 -2.56 -1.71 -18.94
CA VAL A 35 -3.42 -1.43 -20.10
C VAL A 35 -2.59 -1.02 -21.32
N ASN A 36 -1.50 -0.26 -21.14
CA ASN A 36 -0.57 0.07 -22.24
C ASN A 36 0.18 -1.17 -22.75
N GLY A 37 0.25 -2.24 -21.96
CA GLY A 37 0.93 -3.47 -22.32
C GLY A 37 2.46 -3.33 -22.35
N GLY A 38 3.12 -4.36 -22.87
CA GLY A 38 4.58 -4.40 -23.00
C GLY A 38 5.29 -5.14 -21.85
N PRO A 39 6.64 -5.07 -21.82
CA PRO A 39 7.47 -5.96 -20.98
C PRO A 39 7.30 -5.71 -19.47
N ALA A 40 6.83 -4.53 -19.06
CA ALA A 40 6.58 -4.20 -17.66
C ALA A 40 5.18 -4.64 -17.16
N ALA A 41 4.28 -5.09 -18.04
CA ALA A 41 2.88 -5.36 -17.68
C ALA A 41 2.73 -6.47 -16.63
N SER A 42 3.54 -7.54 -16.72
CA SER A 42 3.53 -8.64 -15.75
C SER A 42 3.96 -8.17 -14.36
N VAL A 43 5.01 -7.36 -14.27
CA VAL A 43 5.49 -6.77 -13.02
C VAL A 43 4.46 -5.81 -12.43
N ALA A 44 3.84 -4.97 -13.26
CA ALA A 44 2.80 -4.06 -12.82
C ALA A 44 1.58 -4.81 -12.26
N LEU A 45 1.17 -5.92 -12.88
CA LEU A 45 0.06 -6.76 -12.43
C LEU A 45 0.37 -7.44 -11.09
N VAL A 46 1.57 -8.00 -10.92
CA VAL A 46 2.03 -8.58 -9.65
C VAL A 46 2.09 -7.52 -8.55
N THR A 47 2.61 -6.33 -8.86
CA THR A 47 2.67 -5.22 -7.90
C THR A 47 1.27 -4.77 -7.47
N ALA A 48 0.35 -4.63 -8.43
CA ALA A 48 -1.03 -4.24 -8.16
C ALA A 48 -1.75 -5.25 -7.26
N THR A 49 -1.58 -6.55 -7.54
CA THR A 49 -2.17 -7.63 -6.72
C THR A 49 -1.61 -7.64 -5.30
N LEU A 50 -0.31 -7.40 -5.11
CA LEU A 50 0.29 -7.27 -3.78
C LEU A 50 -0.24 -6.06 -3.00
N VAL A 51 -0.39 -4.90 -3.66
CA VAL A 51 -0.94 -3.69 -3.03
C VAL A 51 -2.38 -3.93 -2.57
N VAL A 52 -3.23 -4.53 -3.42
CA VAL A 52 -4.60 -4.90 -3.05
C VAL A 52 -4.61 -5.90 -1.88
N GLY A 53 -3.75 -6.92 -1.93
CA GLY A 53 -3.64 -7.92 -0.87
C GLY A 53 -3.27 -7.30 0.48
N LEU A 54 -2.33 -6.35 0.50
CA LEU A 54 -1.95 -5.64 1.72
C LEU A 54 -3.05 -4.72 2.24
N LEU A 55 -3.83 -4.10 1.36
CA LEU A 55 -4.96 -3.27 1.78
C LEU A 55 -6.03 -4.14 2.47
N ILE A 56 -6.32 -5.31 1.89
CA ILE A 56 -7.20 -6.31 2.51
C ILE A 56 -6.61 -6.77 3.85
N ALA A 57 -5.30 -7.03 3.92
CA ALA A 57 -4.64 -7.42 5.17
C ALA A 57 -4.79 -6.35 6.26
N MET A 58 -4.70 -5.05 5.94
CA MET A 58 -4.94 -3.98 6.91
C MET A 58 -6.38 -4.00 7.44
N GLU A 59 -7.36 -4.25 6.57
CA GLU A 59 -8.76 -4.34 6.97
C GLU A 59 -9.01 -5.57 7.86
N VAL A 60 -8.37 -6.71 7.55
CA VAL A 60 -8.41 -7.92 8.39
C VAL A 60 -7.77 -7.65 9.75
N VAL A 61 -6.57 -7.07 9.79
CA VAL A 61 -5.87 -6.72 11.04
C VAL A 61 -6.72 -5.81 11.91
N ARG A 62 -7.43 -4.85 11.32
CA ARG A 62 -8.33 -3.96 12.06
C ARG A 62 -9.48 -4.71 12.74
N ARG A 63 -10.02 -5.73 12.09
CA ARG A 63 -11.16 -6.52 12.59
C ARG A 63 -10.74 -7.60 13.59
N VAL A 64 -9.55 -8.18 13.42
CA VAL A 64 -9.06 -9.31 14.23
C VAL A 64 -8.30 -8.84 15.46
N VAL A 65 -7.54 -7.74 15.36
CA VAL A 65 -6.68 -7.27 16.47
C VAL A 65 -7.45 -6.28 17.34
N GLY A 66 -7.50 -6.58 18.65
CA GLY A 66 -8.12 -5.73 19.67
C GLY A 66 -7.54 -4.31 19.72
N GLU A 67 -8.30 -3.40 20.30
CA GLU A 67 -7.92 -1.98 20.40
C GLU A 67 -6.65 -1.81 21.25
N GLY A 68 -5.61 -1.18 20.69
CA GLY A 68 -4.39 -0.87 21.42
C GLY A 68 -3.15 -0.62 20.56
N PRO A 69 -1.98 -0.40 21.22
CA PRO A 69 -0.68 -0.21 20.56
C PRO A 69 -0.27 -1.30 19.55
N PRO A 70 -0.53 -2.61 19.76
CA PRO A 70 -0.12 -3.63 18.79
C PRO A 70 -0.86 -3.51 17.47
N ARG A 71 -2.15 -3.11 17.48
CA ARG A 71 -2.92 -2.88 16.25
C ARG A 71 -2.32 -1.75 15.41
N LEU A 72 -1.94 -0.65 16.06
CA LEU A 72 -1.34 0.49 15.37
C LEU A 72 0.02 0.14 14.75
N ARG A 73 0.85 -0.64 15.45
CA ARG A 73 2.13 -1.13 14.91
C ARG A 73 1.94 -2.08 13.72
N ALA A 74 0.97 -2.98 13.80
CA ALA A 74 0.64 -3.89 12.70
C ALA A 74 0.12 -3.12 11.46
N LEU A 75 -0.77 -2.14 11.66
CA LEU A 75 -1.26 -1.28 10.58
C LEU A 75 -0.14 -0.44 9.96
N ALA A 76 0.73 0.15 10.78
CA ALA A 76 1.87 0.92 10.31
C ALA A 76 2.86 0.06 9.50
N GLY A 77 3.17 -1.13 9.99
CA GLY A 77 4.01 -2.09 9.28
C GLY A 77 3.42 -2.49 7.94
N CYS A 78 2.12 -2.78 7.90
CA CYS A 78 1.44 -3.17 6.66
C CYS A 78 1.41 -2.03 5.63
N PHE A 79 1.15 -0.80 6.07
CA PHE A 79 1.22 0.38 5.19
C PHE A 79 2.64 0.61 4.67
N LEU A 80 3.65 0.47 5.53
CA LEU A 80 5.05 0.61 5.13
C LEU A 80 5.45 -0.46 4.10
N SER A 81 5.07 -1.72 4.31
CA SER A 81 5.28 -2.79 3.34
C SER A 81 4.60 -2.51 2.01
N MET A 82 3.37 -2.00 2.03
CA MET A 82 2.64 -1.61 0.82
C MET A 82 3.36 -0.49 0.06
N ALA A 83 3.85 0.52 0.78
CA ALA A 83 4.62 1.61 0.18
C ALA A 83 5.92 1.11 -0.46
N LEU A 84 6.66 0.23 0.22
CA LEU A 84 7.90 -0.34 -0.31
C LEU A 84 7.66 -1.19 -1.56
N ILE A 85 6.61 -2.02 -1.57
CA ILE A 85 6.27 -2.85 -2.72
C ILE A 85 5.84 -1.99 -3.91
N ALA A 86 4.99 -1.00 -3.68
CA ALA A 86 4.56 -0.09 -4.75
C ALA A 86 5.76 0.69 -5.32
N LEU A 87 6.64 1.21 -4.48
CA LEU A 87 7.85 1.91 -4.90
C LEU A 87 8.78 1.00 -5.70
N ALA A 88 9.10 -0.18 -5.16
CA ALA A 88 9.99 -1.14 -5.82
C ALA A 88 9.42 -1.61 -7.17
N GLY A 89 8.13 -1.95 -7.21
CA GLY A 89 7.44 -2.37 -8.43
C GLY A 89 7.46 -1.27 -9.51
N MET A 90 7.19 -0.02 -9.12
CA MET A 90 7.28 1.12 -10.04
C MET A 90 8.70 1.34 -10.57
N VAL A 91 9.71 1.27 -9.70
CA VAL A 91 11.12 1.40 -10.11
C VAL A 91 11.49 0.30 -11.12
N VAL A 92 11.10 -0.96 -10.85
CA VAL A 92 11.35 -2.07 -11.78
C VAL A 92 10.64 -1.84 -13.12
N CYS A 93 9.38 -1.39 -13.11
CA CYS A 93 8.66 -1.07 -14.34
C CYS A 93 9.38 0.00 -15.17
N VAL A 94 9.85 1.08 -14.53
CA VAL A 94 10.62 2.15 -15.20
C VAL A 94 11.93 1.60 -15.75
N MET A 95 12.67 0.80 -15.00
CA MET A 95 13.94 0.22 -15.44
C MET A 95 13.76 -0.69 -16.66
N ILE A 96 12.70 -1.52 -16.68
CA ILE A 96 12.39 -2.39 -17.82
C ILE A 96 12.13 -1.58 -19.08
N VAL A 97 11.46 -0.43 -18.97
CA VAL A 97 11.18 0.44 -20.11
C VAL A 97 12.42 1.25 -20.54
N TRP A 98 13.25 1.68 -19.60
CA TRP A 98 14.37 2.59 -19.86
C TRP A 98 15.65 1.89 -20.35
N ILE A 99 15.97 0.70 -19.81
CA ILE A 99 17.18 -0.06 -20.18
C ILE A 99 17.31 -0.27 -21.70
N PRO A 100 16.24 -0.68 -22.43
CA PRO A 100 16.29 -0.83 -23.89
C PRO A 100 16.48 0.48 -24.65
N VAL A 101 16.06 1.62 -24.11
CA VAL A 101 16.17 2.94 -24.76
C VAL A 101 17.60 3.48 -24.70
N THR A 102 18.36 3.10 -23.67
CA THR A 102 19.75 3.56 -23.46
C THR A 102 20.82 2.73 -24.17
N ARG A 103 20.44 1.64 -24.83
CA ARG A 103 21.35 0.82 -25.66
C ARG A 103 21.16 1.16 -27.13
#